data_AF-A0A553A3Z2-F1
#
_entry.id   AF-A0A553A3Z2-F1
#
_cell.length_a   1.000
_cell.length_b   1.000
_cell.length_c   1.000
_cell.angle_alpha   90.00
_cell.angle_beta   90.00
_cell.angle_gamma   90.00
#
_symmetry.space_group_name_H-M   'P 1'
#
loop_
_entity.id
_entity.type
_entity.pdbx_description
1 polymer ?
#
loop_
_entity_poly.entity_id
_entity_poly.type
_entity_poly.pdbx_seq_one_letter_code
_entity_poly.pdbx_strand_id
1 'polypeptide(L)'
;MTDIDAVLFDFSGTLFRLEEDDSWFEGMTLEDDKAVDEHVQAELVHRLTAPTGQTVSMTPEALDAWVNRDLTPHLHREAYLHVLRESGLARHHAEALYAKVIDPAYWTPYPDTATVLAGLKKRGIATAVVSNIAFDIRPAFDTIGAGGDVDAFVLSFEVGATKPDPAIFTEALQRVGVPADRALMVGDSDEADGGARALGCRFALVDPLPTRTRRDGLVAALWAHGIPL
;
A
#
# COMPACT_ATOMS: atom_id res chain seq x y z
N MET A 1 8.44 -24.46 17.82
CA MET A 1 8.71 -23.02 17.98
C MET A 1 9.03 -22.46 16.61
N THR A 2 8.42 -21.35 16.22
CA THR A 2 8.72 -20.68 14.95
C THR A 2 10.08 -20.01 15.00
N ASP A 3 10.84 -20.11 13.92
CA ASP A 3 12.12 -19.41 13.75
C ASP A 3 11.92 -18.03 13.08
N ILE A 4 10.82 -17.35 13.44
CA ILE A 4 10.47 -16.02 12.93
C ILE A 4 10.38 -15.07 14.11
N ASP A 5 11.19 -14.02 14.04
CA ASP A 5 11.28 -12.96 15.04
C ASP A 5 10.73 -11.62 14.55
N ALA A 6 10.56 -11.47 13.23
CA ALA A 6 9.92 -10.30 12.65
C ALA A 6 8.93 -10.64 11.52
N VAL A 7 7.87 -9.84 11.42
CA VAL A 7 7.00 -9.81 10.25
C VAL A 7 7.03 -8.42 9.63
N LEU A 8 7.40 -8.37 8.35
CA LEU A 8 7.35 -7.17 7.52
C LEU A 8 6.04 -7.24 6.73
N PHE A 9 5.29 -6.15 6.69
CA PHE A 9 4.03 -6.07 5.96
C PHE A 9 4.09 -4.99 4.89
N ASP A 10 3.58 -5.31 3.71
CA ASP A 10 3.09 -4.27 2.82
C ASP A 10 1.89 -3.53 3.42
N PHE A 11 1.61 -2.32 2.94
CA PHE A 11 0.47 -1.52 3.35
C PHE A 11 -0.77 -1.75 2.47
N SER A 12 -0.71 -1.40 1.19
CA SER A 12 -1.86 -1.30 0.28
C SER A 12 -2.18 -2.64 -0.37
N GLY A 13 -3.38 -3.16 -0.17
CA GLY A 13 -3.75 -4.51 -0.58
C GLY A 13 -3.46 -5.56 0.49
N THR A 14 -2.66 -5.22 1.50
CA THR A 14 -2.19 -6.13 2.57
C THR A 14 -2.75 -5.81 3.95
N LEU A 15 -2.41 -4.68 4.56
CA LEU A 15 -2.93 -4.27 5.87
C LEU A 15 -4.15 -3.35 5.75
N PHE A 16 -4.15 -2.53 4.69
CA PHE A 16 -5.21 -1.60 4.35
C PHE A 16 -5.52 -1.71 2.87
N ARG A 17 -6.69 -1.21 2.47
CA ARG A 17 -7.08 -1.08 1.08
C ARG A 17 -7.77 0.26 0.89
N LEU A 18 -7.43 0.95 -0.19
CA LEU A 18 -8.20 2.08 -0.65
C LEU A 18 -9.51 1.52 -1.24
N GLU A 19 -10.59 1.62 -0.47
CA GLU A 19 -11.90 1.14 -0.89
C GLU A 19 -12.66 2.32 -1.52
N GLU A 20 -13.14 2.11 -2.72
CA GLU A 20 -14.03 3.06 -3.37
C GLU A 20 -15.37 3.11 -2.64
N ASP A 21 -15.91 4.31 -2.52
CA ASP A 21 -17.28 4.54 -2.08
C ASP A 21 -17.99 5.25 -3.25
N ASP A 22 -19.21 4.82 -3.58
CA ASP A 22 -19.98 5.38 -4.70
C ASP A 22 -20.11 6.92 -4.60
N SER A 23 -20.06 7.48 -3.38
CA SER A 23 -20.07 8.92 -3.14
C SER A 23 -18.82 9.67 -3.63
N TRP A 24 -17.72 8.97 -3.96
CA TRP A 24 -16.50 9.60 -4.44
C TRP A 24 -16.71 10.32 -5.76
N PHE A 25 -17.57 9.76 -6.61
CA PHE A 25 -17.82 10.25 -7.95
C PHE A 25 -19.11 11.07 -8.06
N GLU A 26 -19.87 11.21 -6.96
CA GLU A 26 -21.08 12.02 -6.93
C GLU A 26 -20.79 13.47 -7.34
N GLY A 27 -21.46 13.93 -8.39
CA GLY A 27 -21.31 15.28 -8.93
C GLY A 27 -20.00 15.52 -9.70
N MET A 28 -19.22 14.47 -9.99
CA MET A 28 -18.04 14.58 -10.85
C MET A 28 -18.41 14.58 -12.33
N THR A 29 -17.74 15.44 -13.09
CA THR A 29 -17.88 15.54 -14.55
C THR A 29 -16.55 15.36 -15.30
N LEU A 30 -16.67 14.91 -16.54
CA LEU A 30 -15.60 14.96 -17.54
C LEU A 30 -15.40 16.40 -18.05
N GLU A 31 -14.31 16.66 -18.78
CA GLU A 31 -14.01 17.99 -19.34
C GLU A 31 -15.10 18.54 -20.28
N ASP A 32 -15.90 17.67 -20.88
CA ASP A 32 -17.03 17.99 -21.74
C ASP A 32 -18.39 18.05 -20.99
N ASP A 33 -18.35 18.28 -19.68
CA ASP A 33 -19.50 18.39 -18.75
C ASP A 33 -20.40 17.15 -18.69
N LYS A 34 -19.92 16.01 -19.18
CA LYS A 34 -20.61 14.72 -19.07
C LYS A 34 -20.41 14.13 -17.69
N ALA A 35 -21.43 13.47 -17.15
CA ALA A 35 -21.31 12.70 -15.92
C ALA A 35 -20.32 11.53 -16.11
N VAL A 36 -19.57 11.21 -15.05
CA VAL A 36 -18.68 10.04 -15.02
C VAL A 36 -19.53 8.78 -14.84
N ASP A 37 -19.59 7.92 -15.86
CA ASP A 37 -20.31 6.66 -15.78
C ASP A 37 -19.56 5.58 -14.98
N GLU A 38 -20.26 4.52 -14.58
CA GLU A 38 -19.71 3.42 -13.76
C GLU A 38 -18.47 2.76 -14.38
N HIS A 39 -18.37 2.71 -15.72
CA HIS A 39 -17.22 2.11 -16.39
C HIS A 39 -15.97 2.99 -16.21
N VAL A 40 -16.12 4.31 -16.39
CA VAL A 40 -15.04 5.28 -16.16
C VAL A 40 -14.67 5.31 -14.67
N GLN A 41 -15.63 5.22 -13.76
CA GLN A 41 -15.35 5.14 -12.31
C GLN A 41 -14.46 3.93 -11.98
N ALA A 42 -14.85 2.73 -12.44
CA ALA A 42 -14.07 1.52 -12.21
C ALA A 42 -12.65 1.61 -12.80
N GLU A 43 -12.50 2.23 -13.97
CA GLU A 43 -11.20 2.46 -14.59
C GLU A 43 -10.34 3.45 -13.78
N LEU A 44 -10.92 4.55 -13.31
CA LEU A 44 -10.24 5.53 -12.45
C LEU A 44 -9.77 4.88 -11.15
N VAL A 45 -10.62 4.11 -10.47
CA VAL A 45 -10.23 3.42 -9.23
C VAL A 45 -9.13 2.41 -9.49
N HIS A 46 -9.24 1.61 -10.55
CA HIS A 46 -8.20 0.66 -10.91
C HIS A 46 -6.83 1.34 -11.09
N ARG A 47 -6.81 2.49 -11.80
CA ARG A 47 -5.59 3.29 -12.01
C ARG A 47 -5.03 3.90 -10.73
N LEU A 48 -5.87 4.18 -9.72
CA LEU A 48 -5.45 4.71 -8.42
C LEU A 48 -4.91 3.63 -7.48
N THR A 49 -5.50 2.43 -7.47
CA THR A 49 -5.18 1.38 -6.48
C THR A 49 -4.14 0.37 -6.94
N ALA A 50 -4.01 0.16 -8.25
CA ALA A 50 -3.06 -0.79 -8.84
C ALA A 50 -2.43 -0.19 -10.11
N PRO A 51 -1.64 0.89 -9.98
CA PRO A 51 -1.02 1.57 -11.12
C PRO A 51 0.12 0.72 -11.72
N THR A 52 -0.21 -0.35 -12.42
CA THR A 52 0.75 -1.17 -13.16
C THR A 52 0.86 -0.68 -14.60
N GLY A 53 2.09 -0.39 -15.04
CA GLY A 53 2.37 0.00 -16.43
C GLY A 53 2.01 1.45 -16.77
N GLN A 54 2.19 1.80 -18.05
CA GLN A 54 1.79 3.09 -18.61
C GLN A 54 0.35 2.98 -19.14
N THR A 55 -0.62 3.43 -18.36
CA THR A 55 -2.05 3.32 -18.71
C THR A 55 -2.56 4.49 -19.57
N VAL A 56 -1.76 5.55 -19.69
CA VAL A 56 -2.04 6.75 -20.50
C VAL A 56 -0.79 7.20 -21.24
N SER A 57 -0.95 8.02 -22.28
CA SER A 57 0.19 8.66 -22.95
C SER A 57 0.91 9.59 -21.99
N MET A 58 2.24 9.55 -21.97
CA MET A 58 3.07 10.36 -21.07
C MET A 58 4.09 11.17 -21.86
N THR A 59 4.20 12.46 -21.55
CA THR A 59 5.37 13.26 -21.95
C THR A 59 6.60 12.77 -21.19
N PRO A 60 7.83 13.13 -21.60
CA PRO A 60 9.04 12.80 -20.85
C PRO A 60 8.96 13.22 -19.37
N GLU A 61 8.39 14.38 -19.08
CA GLU A 61 8.22 14.90 -17.73
C GLU A 61 7.18 14.08 -16.93
N ALA A 62 6.04 13.74 -17.55
CA ALA A 62 5.04 12.90 -16.92
C ALA A 62 5.55 11.48 -16.65
N LEU A 63 6.42 10.96 -17.53
CA LEU A 63 7.08 9.68 -17.35
C LEU A 63 8.08 9.71 -16.19
N ASP A 64 8.88 10.78 -16.08
CA ASP A 64 9.79 10.96 -14.95
C ASP A 64 9.03 11.03 -13.62
N ALA A 65 7.94 11.80 -13.59
CA ALA A 65 7.06 11.85 -12.43
C ALA A 65 6.46 10.48 -12.11
N TRP A 66 6.00 9.73 -13.12
CA TRP A 66 5.44 8.39 -12.95
C TRP A 66 6.46 7.40 -12.37
N VAL A 67 7.69 7.38 -12.88
CA VAL A 67 8.75 6.47 -12.43
C VAL A 67 9.16 6.78 -10.99
N ASN A 68 9.25 8.06 -10.62
CA ASN A 68 9.72 8.50 -9.30
C ASN A 68 8.58 8.78 -8.31
N ARG A 69 7.33 8.43 -8.64
CA ARG A 69 6.12 8.78 -7.88
C ARG A 69 6.19 8.32 -6.42
N ASP A 70 6.74 7.13 -6.16
CA ASP A 70 6.78 6.57 -4.81
C ASP A 70 7.98 7.06 -3.98
N LEU A 71 8.91 7.81 -4.60
CA LEU A 71 10.08 8.36 -3.92
C LEU A 71 9.90 9.82 -3.54
N THR A 72 9.03 10.55 -4.25
CA THR A 72 8.97 12.00 -4.16
C THR A 72 7.52 12.51 -4.13
N PRO A 73 7.06 13.15 -3.03
CA PRO A 73 5.66 13.56 -2.86
C PRO A 73 5.10 14.48 -3.95
N HIS A 74 5.91 15.40 -4.48
CA HIS A 74 5.43 16.29 -5.56
C HIS A 74 5.28 15.54 -6.89
N LEU A 75 6.19 14.60 -7.20
CA LEU A 75 6.10 13.76 -8.38
C LEU A 75 4.95 12.77 -8.29
N HIS A 76 4.65 12.25 -7.09
CA HIS A 76 3.43 11.48 -6.84
C HIS A 76 2.17 12.24 -7.27
N ARG A 77 2.07 13.49 -6.81
CA ARG A 77 0.94 14.37 -7.15
C ARG A 77 0.87 14.63 -8.65
N GLU A 78 1.99 14.96 -9.28
CA GLU A 78 2.03 15.23 -10.72
C GLU A 78 1.63 14.01 -11.55
N ALA A 79 2.19 12.84 -11.22
CA ALA A 79 1.90 11.57 -11.87
C ALA A 79 0.40 11.21 -11.79
N TYR A 80 -0.17 11.24 -10.59
CA TYR A 80 -1.57 10.88 -10.38
C TYR A 80 -2.52 11.90 -11.02
N LEU A 81 -2.27 13.20 -10.88
CA LEU A 81 -3.08 14.22 -11.55
C LEU A 81 -2.97 14.14 -13.08
N HIS A 82 -1.81 13.77 -13.62
CA HIS A 82 -1.66 13.50 -15.06
C HIS A 82 -2.57 12.35 -15.48
N VAL A 83 -2.49 11.20 -14.81
CA VAL A 83 -3.34 10.03 -15.12
C VAL A 83 -4.82 10.36 -15.01
N LEU A 84 -5.25 11.03 -13.93
CA LEU A 84 -6.66 11.39 -13.74
C LEU A 84 -7.17 12.33 -14.84
N ARG A 85 -6.37 13.33 -15.26
CA ARG A 85 -6.75 14.25 -16.33
C ARG A 85 -6.75 13.60 -17.72
N GLU A 86 -5.77 12.77 -18.03
CA GLU A 86 -5.74 11.97 -19.27
C GLU A 86 -6.86 10.93 -19.33
N SER A 87 -7.51 10.65 -18.20
CA SER A 87 -8.75 9.86 -18.14
C SER A 87 -10.00 10.70 -18.49
N GLY A 88 -9.85 11.98 -18.82
CA GLY A 88 -10.92 12.90 -19.18
C GLY A 88 -11.57 13.63 -18.00
N LEU A 89 -11.08 13.45 -16.78
CA LEU A 89 -11.66 14.05 -15.58
C LEU A 89 -11.32 15.54 -15.50
N ALA A 90 -12.32 16.39 -15.23
CA ALA A 90 -12.07 17.82 -15.09
C ALA A 90 -11.07 18.11 -13.95
N ARG A 91 -10.19 19.10 -14.15
CA ARG A 91 -9.06 19.40 -13.25
C ARG A 91 -9.42 19.40 -11.77
N HIS A 92 -10.52 20.05 -11.38
CA HIS A 92 -10.91 20.17 -9.98
C HIS A 92 -11.41 18.85 -9.37
N HIS A 93 -12.01 17.97 -10.17
CA HIS A 93 -12.37 16.62 -9.74
C HIS A 93 -11.14 15.70 -9.63
N ALA A 94 -10.16 15.85 -10.52
CA ALA A 94 -8.88 15.15 -10.38
C ALA A 94 -8.16 15.52 -9.07
N GLU A 95 -8.15 16.81 -8.71
CA GLU A 95 -7.61 17.28 -7.43
C GLU A 95 -8.38 16.71 -6.23
N ALA A 96 -9.72 16.64 -6.33
CA ALA A 96 -10.56 16.07 -5.27
C ALA A 96 -10.33 14.57 -5.07
N LEU A 97 -10.22 13.78 -6.15
CA LEU A 97 -9.90 12.35 -6.05
C LEU A 97 -8.48 12.12 -5.50
N TYR A 98 -7.49 12.88 -6.00
CA TYR A 98 -6.13 12.79 -5.49
C TYR A 98 -6.05 13.07 -3.98
N ALA A 99 -6.81 14.06 -3.49
CA ALA A 99 -6.87 14.37 -2.06
C ALA A 99 -7.36 13.18 -1.22
N LYS A 100 -8.27 12.34 -1.75
CA LYS A 100 -8.74 11.13 -1.07
C LYS A 100 -7.65 10.05 -1.00
N VAL A 101 -6.88 9.87 -2.08
CA VAL A 101 -5.80 8.86 -2.16
C VAL A 101 -4.76 9.08 -1.06
N ILE A 102 -4.36 10.32 -0.82
CA ILE A 102 -3.33 10.67 0.16
C ILE A 102 -3.88 10.90 1.57
N ASP A 103 -5.19 10.83 1.77
CA ASP A 103 -5.83 11.02 3.07
C ASP A 103 -5.99 9.65 3.76
N PRO A 104 -5.31 9.43 4.89
CA PRO A 104 -5.37 8.18 5.66
C PRO A 104 -6.79 7.75 6.03
N ALA A 105 -7.76 8.68 6.11
CA ALA A 105 -9.15 8.37 6.46
C ALA A 105 -9.88 7.53 5.39
N TYR A 106 -9.40 7.51 4.15
CA TYR A 106 -9.98 6.70 3.07
C TYR A 106 -9.37 5.31 2.93
N TRP A 107 -8.37 4.99 3.76
CA TRP A 107 -7.75 3.67 3.78
C TRP A 107 -8.46 2.77 4.78
N THR A 108 -9.16 1.76 4.27
CA THR A 108 -9.93 0.81 5.08
C THR A 108 -9.03 -0.34 5.53
N PRO A 109 -8.94 -0.65 6.85
CA PRO A 109 -8.18 -1.79 7.33
C PRO A 109 -8.82 -3.12 6.89
N TYR A 110 -8.01 -4.13 6.62
CA TYR A 110 -8.56 -5.49 6.55
C TYR A 110 -9.07 -5.93 7.94
N PRO A 111 -10.14 -6.76 8.01
CA PRO A 111 -10.81 -7.08 9.28
C PRO A 111 -9.89 -7.73 10.33
N ASP A 112 -8.83 -8.39 9.91
CA ASP A 112 -7.86 -9.06 10.77
C ASP A 112 -6.61 -8.23 11.10
N THR A 113 -6.42 -7.05 10.50
CA THR A 113 -5.21 -6.20 10.66
C THR A 113 -4.90 -5.88 12.13
N ALA A 114 -5.82 -5.27 12.86
CA ALA A 114 -5.59 -4.89 14.25
C ALA A 114 -5.32 -6.11 15.16
N THR A 115 -6.02 -7.22 14.90
CA THR A 115 -5.86 -8.47 15.65
C THR A 115 -4.48 -9.07 15.43
N VAL A 116 -4.00 -9.08 14.18
CA VAL A 116 -2.68 -9.57 13.81
C VAL A 116 -1.57 -8.75 14.46
N LEU A 117 -1.61 -7.43 14.32
CA LEU A 117 -0.59 -6.54 14.88
C LEU A 117 -0.50 -6.68 16.41
N ALA A 118 -1.65 -6.64 17.10
CA ALA A 118 -1.70 -6.82 18.54
C ALA A 118 -1.23 -8.22 18.99
N GLY A 119 -1.55 -9.27 18.21
CA GLY A 119 -1.13 -10.63 18.48
C GLY A 119 0.38 -10.84 18.34
N LEU A 120 1.00 -10.30 17.29
CA LEU A 120 2.44 -10.34 17.07
C LEU A 120 3.20 -9.66 18.22
N LYS A 121 2.74 -8.47 18.61
CA LYS A 121 3.33 -7.74 19.74
C LYS A 121 3.24 -8.52 21.06
N LYS A 122 2.09 -9.13 21.37
CA LYS A 122 1.93 -9.98 22.57
C LYS A 122 2.90 -11.15 22.58
N ARG A 123 3.30 -11.64 21.41
CA ARG A 123 4.27 -12.72 21.25
C ARG A 123 5.73 -12.24 21.21
N GLY A 124 5.97 -10.93 21.24
CA GLY A 124 7.31 -10.35 21.13
C GLY A 124 7.91 -10.50 19.74
N ILE A 125 7.09 -10.66 18.70
CA ILE A 125 7.54 -10.68 17.30
C ILE A 125 7.52 -9.24 16.79
N ALA A 126 8.67 -8.76 16.33
CA ALA A 126 8.79 -7.40 15.84
C ALA A 126 8.00 -7.21 14.54
N THR A 127 7.47 -6.02 14.32
CA THR A 127 6.65 -5.71 13.15
C THR A 127 7.12 -4.46 12.45
N ALA A 128 7.28 -4.52 11.12
CA ALA A 128 7.50 -3.35 10.29
C ALA A 128 6.49 -3.23 9.15
N VAL A 129 6.15 -2.02 8.77
CA VAL A 129 5.38 -1.72 7.56
C VAL A 129 6.33 -1.18 6.50
N VAL A 130 6.38 -1.82 5.32
CA VAL A 130 7.28 -1.51 4.21
C VAL A 130 6.43 -1.16 2.99
N SER A 131 6.39 0.11 2.60
CA SER A 131 5.44 0.61 1.60
C SER A 131 6.09 1.46 0.52
N ASN A 132 5.72 1.21 -0.74
CA ASN A 132 5.94 2.13 -1.85
C ASN A 132 4.86 3.20 -1.79
N ILE A 133 5.18 4.34 -1.20
CA ILE A 133 4.21 5.40 -0.91
C ILE A 133 4.90 6.75 -0.81
N ALA A 134 4.14 7.82 -1.04
CA ALA A 134 4.66 9.19 -1.05
C ALA A 134 3.99 10.13 -0.02
N PHE A 135 3.33 9.56 0.98
CA PHE A 135 2.64 10.26 2.06
C PHE A 135 2.67 9.43 3.36
N ASP A 136 2.35 10.07 4.48
CA ASP A 136 2.40 9.41 5.79
C ASP A 136 1.13 8.59 6.06
N ILE A 137 1.31 7.29 6.26
CA ILE A 137 0.24 6.31 6.55
C ILE A 137 0.04 6.03 8.04
N ARG A 138 0.94 6.50 8.92
CA ARG A 138 0.86 6.25 10.37
C ARG A 138 -0.51 6.64 10.96
N PRO A 139 -1.15 7.76 10.57
CA PRO A 139 -2.47 8.10 11.09
C PRO A 139 -3.54 7.05 10.82
N ALA A 140 -3.46 6.28 9.72
CA ALA A 140 -4.42 5.20 9.45
C ALA A 140 -4.37 4.11 10.55
N PHE A 141 -3.17 3.81 11.06
CA PHE A 141 -2.98 2.84 12.13
C PHE A 141 -3.50 3.33 13.48
N ASP A 142 -3.43 4.64 13.73
CA ASP A 142 -3.99 5.25 14.94
C ASP A 142 -5.51 5.10 15.00
N THR A 143 -6.20 5.19 13.85
CA THR A 143 -7.67 5.06 13.78
C THR A 143 -8.18 3.68 14.21
N ILE A 144 -7.35 2.65 14.06
CA ILE A 144 -7.66 1.27 14.47
C ILE A 144 -7.00 0.89 15.80
N GLY A 145 -6.36 1.84 16.48
CA GLY A 145 -5.66 1.62 17.75
C GLY A 145 -4.39 0.78 17.64
N ALA A 146 -3.83 0.60 16.42
CA ALA A 146 -2.67 -0.24 16.17
C ALA A 146 -1.36 0.55 15.94
N GLY A 147 -1.39 1.88 16.02
CA GLY A 147 -0.20 2.72 15.83
C GLY A 147 0.95 2.37 16.79
N GLY A 148 0.63 1.99 18.02
CA GLY A 148 1.60 1.52 19.00
C GLY A 148 2.04 0.07 18.82
N ASP A 149 1.46 -0.69 17.90
CA ASP A 149 1.72 -2.12 17.68
C ASP A 149 2.66 -2.39 16.50
N VAL A 150 3.09 -1.34 15.79
CA VAL A 150 4.09 -1.40 14.72
C VAL A 150 5.40 -0.82 15.24
N ASP A 151 6.49 -1.61 15.21
CA ASP A 151 7.80 -1.19 15.70
C ASP A 151 8.53 -0.25 14.73
N ALA A 152 8.28 -0.40 13.43
CA ALA A 152 8.90 0.43 12.40
C ALA A 152 7.99 0.69 11.19
N PHE A 153 8.02 1.93 10.70
CA PHE A 153 7.49 2.29 9.38
C PHE A 153 8.66 2.59 8.46
N VAL A 154 8.70 1.95 7.29
CA VAL A 154 9.70 2.14 6.23
C VAL A 154 8.95 2.52 4.97
N LEU A 155 8.86 3.84 4.74
CA LEU A 155 8.11 4.43 3.65
C LEU A 155 9.11 4.87 2.57
N SER A 156 8.89 4.49 1.32
CA SER A 156 9.86 4.71 0.24
C SER A 156 10.29 6.17 0.07
N PHE A 157 9.36 7.13 0.25
CA PHE A 157 9.70 8.55 0.19
C PHE A 157 10.58 9.05 1.35
N GLU A 158 10.60 8.36 2.49
CA GLU A 158 11.45 8.70 3.63
C GLU A 158 12.86 8.08 3.48
N VAL A 159 12.95 6.90 2.87
CA VAL A 159 14.19 6.11 2.82
C VAL A 159 14.89 6.13 1.47
N GLY A 160 14.22 6.62 0.42
CA GLY A 160 14.80 6.80 -0.91
C GLY A 160 14.93 5.52 -1.74
N ALA A 161 14.22 4.45 -1.37
CA ALA A 161 14.20 3.18 -2.08
C ALA A 161 12.78 2.61 -2.14
N THR A 162 12.42 1.92 -3.22
CA THR A 162 11.12 1.27 -3.43
C THR A 162 11.29 -0.23 -3.53
N LYS A 163 10.31 -1.01 -3.09
CA LYS A 163 10.21 -2.43 -3.41
C LYS A 163 10.13 -2.61 -4.94
N PRO A 164 10.84 -3.58 -5.54
CA PRO A 164 11.58 -4.68 -4.91
C PRO A 164 13.07 -4.41 -4.60
N ASP A 165 13.55 -3.17 -4.58
CA ASP A 165 14.95 -2.86 -4.23
C ASP A 165 15.31 -3.44 -2.85
N PRO A 166 16.37 -4.28 -2.74
CA PRO A 166 16.82 -4.84 -1.46
C PRO A 166 17.10 -3.80 -0.37
N ALA A 167 17.41 -2.55 -0.72
CA ALA A 167 17.70 -1.49 0.23
C ALA A 167 16.52 -1.19 1.17
N ILE A 168 15.28 -1.19 0.67
CA ILE A 168 14.10 -0.89 1.50
C ILE A 168 13.83 -1.99 2.53
N PHE A 169 14.01 -3.25 2.15
CA PHE A 169 13.86 -4.39 3.06
C PHE A 169 15.01 -4.45 4.07
N THR A 170 16.23 -4.12 3.65
CA THR A 170 17.39 -4.04 4.52
C THR A 170 17.18 -3.00 5.62
N GLU A 171 16.66 -1.82 5.26
CA GLU A 171 16.31 -0.78 6.23
C GLU A 171 15.25 -1.26 7.23
N ALA A 172 14.22 -1.97 6.76
CA ALA A 172 13.19 -2.53 7.65
C ALA A 172 13.76 -3.53 8.65
N LEU A 173 14.58 -4.47 8.18
CA LEU A 173 15.27 -5.45 9.02
C LEU A 173 16.21 -4.79 10.05
N GLN A 174 16.93 -3.74 9.65
CA GLN A 174 17.81 -2.98 10.55
C GLN A 174 17.01 -2.26 11.64
N ARG A 175 15.89 -1.61 11.30
CA ARG A 175 15.04 -0.90 12.28
C ARG A 175 14.45 -1.84 13.32
N VAL A 176 14.06 -3.05 12.93
CA VAL A 176 13.54 -4.07 13.86
C VAL A 176 14.62 -4.94 14.50
N GLY A 177 15.87 -4.85 14.05
CA GLY A 177 17.02 -5.56 14.61
C GLY A 177 17.00 -7.08 14.40
N VAL A 178 16.39 -7.57 13.31
CA VAL A 178 16.22 -9.01 13.02
C VAL A 178 16.94 -9.39 11.72
N PRO A 179 17.66 -10.53 11.67
CA PRO A 179 18.28 -11.00 10.44
C PRO A 179 17.21 -11.50 9.44
N ALA A 180 17.51 -11.38 8.15
CA ALA A 180 16.55 -11.67 7.08
C ALA A 180 15.97 -13.10 7.13
N ASP A 181 16.79 -14.10 7.46
CA ASP A 181 16.38 -15.51 7.55
C ASP A 181 15.37 -15.80 8.68
N ARG A 182 15.22 -14.87 9.63
CA ARG A 182 14.24 -14.89 10.72
C ARG A 182 13.09 -13.90 10.52
N ALA A 183 12.93 -13.37 9.31
CA ALA A 183 11.85 -12.47 8.95
C ALA A 183 10.89 -13.10 7.92
N LEU A 184 9.62 -12.73 8.02
CA LEU A 184 8.57 -13.03 7.04
C LEU A 184 8.09 -11.71 6.42
N MET A 185 8.17 -11.57 5.09
CA MET A 185 7.47 -10.52 4.36
C MET A 185 6.09 -11.01 3.96
N VAL A 186 5.04 -10.26 4.31
CA VAL A 186 3.66 -10.50 3.90
C VAL A 186 3.24 -9.35 3.00
N GLY A 187 2.78 -9.65 1.79
CA GLY A 187 2.37 -8.64 0.82
C GLY A 187 1.47 -9.19 -0.27
N ASP A 188 0.95 -8.31 -1.13
CA ASP A 188 0.01 -8.64 -2.19
C ASP A 188 0.66 -8.72 -3.58
N SER A 189 1.93 -8.34 -3.69
CA SER A 189 2.68 -8.35 -4.95
C SER A 189 3.92 -9.24 -4.86
N ASP A 190 3.92 -10.37 -5.57
CA ASP A 190 5.12 -11.21 -5.65
C ASP A 190 6.28 -10.49 -6.38
N GLU A 191 5.97 -9.57 -7.29
CA GLU A 191 6.98 -8.76 -8.00
C GLU A 191 7.65 -7.75 -7.05
N ALA A 192 6.86 -7.02 -6.26
CA ALA A 192 7.39 -5.99 -5.37
C ALA A 192 7.81 -6.58 -4.00
N ASP A 193 6.88 -7.17 -3.27
CA ASP A 193 7.10 -7.68 -1.91
C ASP A 193 7.92 -8.97 -1.88
N GLY A 194 7.73 -9.81 -2.90
CA GLY A 194 8.50 -11.04 -3.07
C GLY A 194 10.00 -10.79 -3.27
N GLY A 195 10.42 -9.56 -3.59
CA GLY A 195 11.81 -9.12 -3.64
C GLY A 195 12.57 -9.34 -2.32
N ALA A 196 11.87 -9.38 -1.17
CA ALA A 196 12.47 -9.68 0.14
C ALA A 196 13.18 -11.04 0.17
N ARG A 197 12.79 -12.01 -0.68
CA ARG A 197 13.46 -13.31 -0.80
C ARG A 197 14.92 -13.18 -1.22
N ALA A 198 15.30 -12.13 -1.94
CA ALA A 198 16.69 -11.89 -2.34
C ALA A 198 17.63 -11.67 -1.14
N LEU A 199 17.09 -11.25 0.01
CA LEU A 199 17.82 -11.10 1.27
C LEU A 199 17.77 -12.37 2.15
N GLY A 200 16.96 -13.36 1.79
CA GLY A 200 16.72 -14.56 2.59
C GLY A 200 15.45 -14.53 3.44
N CYS A 201 14.63 -13.48 3.34
CA CYS A 201 13.32 -13.45 4.01
C CYS A 201 12.41 -14.55 3.48
N ARG A 202 11.57 -15.09 4.37
CA ARG A 202 10.40 -15.86 3.93
C ARG A 202 9.38 -14.89 3.35
N PHE A 203 8.49 -15.40 2.49
CA PHE A 203 7.44 -14.59 1.87
C PHE A 203 6.10 -15.31 1.89
N ALA A 204 5.04 -14.57 2.21
CA ALA A 204 3.66 -14.98 2.10
C ALA A 204 2.89 -13.98 1.22
N LEU A 205 2.26 -14.49 0.16
CA LEU A 205 1.38 -13.71 -0.69
C LEU A 205 -0.04 -13.71 -0.11
N VAL A 206 -0.69 -12.55 -0.08
CA VAL A 206 -2.13 -12.42 0.22
C VAL A 206 -2.85 -11.79 -0.96
N ASP A 207 -4.07 -12.23 -1.24
CA ASP A 207 -4.82 -11.64 -2.36
C ASP A 207 -5.35 -10.24 -1.98
N PRO A 208 -5.19 -9.22 -2.85
CA PRO A 208 -5.74 -7.88 -2.61
C PRO A 208 -7.23 -7.83 -2.99
N LEU A 209 -8.03 -8.73 -2.41
CA LEU A 209 -9.48 -8.73 -2.58
C LEU A 209 -10.11 -7.61 -1.73
N PRO A 210 -11.35 -7.16 -2.04
CA PRO A 210 -12.08 -6.24 -1.18
C PRO A 210 -12.09 -6.71 0.29
N THR A 211 -12.00 -5.76 1.23
CA THR A 211 -11.92 -6.00 2.69
C THR A 211 -13.11 -6.80 3.22
N ARG A 212 -14.29 -6.62 2.62
CA ARG A 212 -15.50 -7.43 2.90
C ARG A 212 -15.36 -8.91 2.51
N THR A 213 -14.48 -9.21 1.56
CA THR A 213 -14.24 -10.55 1.01
C THR A 213 -13.06 -11.24 1.70
N ARG A 214 -11.90 -10.58 1.81
CA ARG A 214 -10.74 -11.12 2.53
C ARG A 214 -10.80 -10.74 4.01
N ARG A 215 -11.28 -11.66 4.85
CA ARG A 215 -11.53 -11.40 6.28
C ARG A 215 -10.46 -11.92 7.24
N ASP A 216 -9.68 -12.91 6.83
CA ASP A 216 -8.72 -13.65 7.66
C ASP A 216 -7.40 -13.97 6.94
N GLY A 217 -7.11 -13.27 5.84
CA GLY A 217 -5.95 -13.54 4.99
C GLY A 217 -4.60 -13.36 5.68
N LEU A 218 -4.47 -12.38 6.58
CA LEU A 218 -3.23 -12.17 7.35
C LEU A 218 -3.07 -13.28 8.39
N VAL A 219 -4.16 -13.66 9.09
CA VAL A 219 -4.14 -14.77 10.05
C VAL A 219 -3.74 -16.07 9.36
N ALA A 220 -4.36 -16.37 8.21
CA ALA A 220 -4.05 -17.57 7.43
C ALA A 220 -2.60 -17.59 6.96
N ALA A 221 -2.08 -16.46 6.46
CA ALA A 221 -0.68 -16.32 6.07
C ALA A 221 0.27 -16.61 7.24
N LEU A 222 0.05 -15.99 8.40
CA LEU A 222 0.88 -16.22 9.58
C LEU A 222 0.83 -17.67 10.06
N TRP A 223 -0.35 -18.29 10.09
CA TRP A 223 -0.51 -19.69 10.48
C TRP A 223 0.19 -20.65 9.54
N ALA A 224 0.15 -20.41 8.23
CA ALA A 224 0.87 -21.21 7.24
C ALA A 224 2.39 -21.16 7.46
N HIS A 225 2.90 -20.07 8.04
CA HIS A 225 4.30 -19.92 8.45
C HIS A 225 4.56 -20.28 9.92
N GLY A 226 3.59 -20.95 10.56
CA GLY A 226 3.68 -21.51 11.89
C GLY A 226 3.46 -20.52 13.03
N ILE A 227 3.01 -19.29 12.75
CA ILE A 227 2.87 -18.18 13.70
C ILE A 227 1.38 -18.08 14.15
N PRO A 228 0.92 -18.87 15.14
CA PRO A 228 -0.41 -18.67 15.73
C PRO A 228 -0.44 -17.37 16.55
N LEU A 229 -1.59 -16.71 16.62
CA LEU A 229 -1.82 -15.46 17.33
C LEU A 229 -2.60 -15.68 18.62
#